data_AF-A0A4R9IQG3-F1
#
_entry.id   AF-A0A4R9IQG3-F1
#
_cell.length_a   1.000
_cell.length_b   1.000
_cell.length_c   1.000
_cell.angle_alpha   90.00
_cell.angle_beta   90.00
_cell.angle_gamma   90.00
#
_symmetry.space_group_name_H-M   'P 1'
#
loop_
_entity.id
_entity.type
_entity.pdbx_description
1 polymer ?
#
loop_
_entity_poly.entity_id
_entity_poly.type
_entity_poly.pdbx_seq_one_letter_code
_entity_poly.pdbx_strand_id
1 'polypeptide(L)'
;MPHDNGRIYGSFKKICIPELELKKEAELIGPNLLSLKTDWEAGHISDSLLTFQLVLLYLERRVKRHPFLRMGKPLPNRNESKEFLEVVRFYGMPDTVRFALWKWHIDEWDIRLINYNPSSLEMLESQSLGYRYSTISWDDAISGSLVEGKRDAFEHLLHDLAHAYMFFRKDYDFEGQKQFFQKMYFEYPQYESALETNPIFRTKFDYCISDMNSHPAHLSAYWNAIRREAGIPTETNG
;
A
#
# COMPACT_ATOMS: atom_id res chain seq x y z
N MET A 1 -12.33 6.98 0.93
CA MET A 1 -12.07 7.79 -0.28
C MET A 1 -11.40 9.07 0.18
N PRO A 2 -10.10 9.25 -0.07
CA PRO A 2 -9.42 10.49 0.24
C PRO A 2 -9.98 11.62 -0.62
N HIS A 3 -10.32 11.40 -1.88
CA HIS A 3 -11.08 12.36 -2.69
C HIS A 3 -12.57 12.02 -2.67
N ASP A 4 -13.36 12.79 -1.92
CA ASP A 4 -14.82 12.63 -1.88
C ASP A 4 -15.49 14.01 -1.98
N ASN A 5 -16.26 14.22 -3.04
CA ASN A 5 -16.94 15.49 -3.35
C ASN A 5 -15.98 16.71 -3.32
N GLY A 6 -14.77 16.56 -3.87
CA GLY A 6 -13.74 17.61 -3.91
C GLY A 6 -13.04 17.88 -2.56
N ARG A 7 -13.34 17.10 -1.51
CA ARG A 7 -12.66 17.19 -0.21
C ARG A 7 -11.64 16.07 -0.05
N ILE A 8 -10.54 16.40 0.64
CA ILE A 8 -9.43 15.49 0.92
C ILE A 8 -9.53 14.96 2.36
N TYR A 9 -9.58 13.64 2.52
CA TYR A 9 -9.66 12.93 3.80
C TYR A 9 -8.53 11.91 3.99
N GLY A 10 -8.45 11.31 5.18
CA GLY A 10 -7.54 10.20 5.47
C GLY A 10 -6.17 10.61 5.99
N SER A 11 -5.31 9.60 6.18
CA SER A 11 -4.00 9.71 6.83
C SER A 11 -3.01 10.57 6.04
N PHE A 12 -3.19 10.67 4.72
CA PHE A 12 -2.29 11.37 3.80
C PHE A 12 -2.79 12.77 3.40
N LYS A 13 -3.89 13.26 3.97
CA LYS A 13 -4.55 14.51 3.56
C LYS A 13 -3.64 15.76 3.48
N LYS A 14 -2.52 15.77 4.20
CA LYS A 14 -1.55 16.88 4.21
C LYS A 14 -0.63 16.90 2.99
N ILE A 15 -0.57 15.80 2.25
CA ILE A 15 0.29 15.59 1.08
C ILE A 15 -0.51 15.18 -0.17
N CYS A 16 -1.83 15.06 -0.09
CA CYS A 16 -2.69 14.99 -1.27
C CYS A 16 -2.99 16.42 -1.78
N ILE A 17 -3.21 16.55 -3.08
CA ILE A 17 -3.58 17.81 -3.74
C ILE A 17 -4.97 17.67 -4.38
N PRO A 18 -5.68 18.78 -4.69
CA PRO A 18 -6.95 18.69 -5.39
C PRO A 18 -6.83 17.99 -6.75
N GLU A 19 -7.87 17.27 -7.16
CA GLU A 19 -7.88 16.53 -8.44
C GLU A 19 -7.58 17.43 -9.65
N LEU A 20 -8.09 18.67 -9.64
CA LEU A 20 -7.83 19.68 -10.68
C LEU A 20 -6.36 20.09 -10.79
N GLU A 21 -5.54 19.80 -9.77
CA GLU A 21 -4.10 20.09 -9.77
C GLU A 21 -3.25 18.89 -10.20
N LEU A 22 -3.80 17.67 -10.22
CA LEU A 22 -3.06 16.45 -10.55
C LEU A 22 -2.46 16.50 -11.95
N LYS A 23 -3.24 16.92 -12.95
CA LYS A 23 -2.74 17.06 -14.33
C LYS A 23 -1.57 18.04 -14.44
N LYS A 24 -1.66 19.18 -13.74
CA LYS A 24 -0.59 20.18 -13.72
C LYS A 24 0.67 19.66 -13.02
N GLU A 25 0.50 18.88 -11.95
CA GLU A 25 1.61 18.21 -11.30
C GLU A 25 2.27 17.20 -12.25
N ALA A 26 1.48 16.33 -12.87
CA ALA A 26 1.94 15.31 -13.79
C ALA A 26 2.70 15.90 -14.99
N GLU A 27 2.23 17.00 -15.57
CA GLU A 27 2.95 17.72 -16.64
C GLU A 27 4.33 18.22 -16.19
N LEU A 28 4.46 18.65 -14.92
CA LEU A 28 5.71 19.20 -14.39
C LEU A 28 6.73 18.14 -13.99
N ILE A 29 6.27 17.03 -13.40
CA ILE A 29 7.16 15.94 -12.95
C ILE A 29 7.25 14.79 -13.97
N GLY A 30 6.49 14.85 -15.06
CA GLY A 30 6.38 13.81 -16.09
C GLY A 30 7.74 13.35 -16.64
N PRO A 31 8.68 14.25 -16.99
CA PRO A 31 10.01 13.83 -17.42
C PRO A 31 10.77 13.01 -16.37
N ASN A 32 10.63 13.36 -15.09
CA ASN A 32 11.23 12.59 -13.99
C ASN A 32 10.56 11.22 -13.84
N LEU A 33 9.23 11.15 -13.91
CA LEU A 33 8.49 9.90 -13.85
C LEU A 33 8.88 8.95 -14.99
N LEU A 34 8.99 9.46 -16.22
CA LEU A 34 9.38 8.66 -17.39
C LEU A 34 10.82 8.14 -17.28
N SER A 35 11.74 8.97 -16.79
CA SER A 35 13.13 8.55 -16.52
C SER A 35 13.17 7.44 -15.48
N LEU A 36 12.49 7.62 -14.35
CA LEU A 36 12.42 6.62 -13.28
C LEU A 36 11.79 5.31 -13.74
N LYS A 37 10.70 5.39 -14.51
CA LYS A 37 10.06 4.22 -15.12
C LYS A 37 11.02 3.47 -16.03
N THR A 38 11.74 4.20 -16.89
CA THR A 38 12.72 3.61 -17.83
C THR A 38 13.85 2.91 -17.07
N ASP A 39 14.41 3.55 -16.04
CA ASP A 39 15.48 2.96 -15.24
C ASP A 39 15.02 1.72 -14.48
N TRP A 40 13.78 1.71 -13.98
CA TRP A 40 13.20 0.55 -13.31
C TRP A 40 12.91 -0.61 -14.26
N GLU A 41 12.29 -0.34 -15.42
CA GLU A 41 12.02 -1.35 -16.44
C GLU A 41 13.31 -1.96 -17.03
N ALA A 42 14.40 -1.17 -17.08
CA ALA A 42 15.73 -1.64 -17.46
C ALA A 42 16.48 -2.38 -16.34
N GLY A 43 15.93 -2.43 -15.11
CA GLY A 43 16.58 -3.05 -13.95
C GLY A 43 17.77 -2.28 -13.40
N HIS A 44 17.94 -1.00 -13.76
CA HIS A 44 19.01 -0.14 -13.24
C HIS A 44 18.78 0.28 -11.79
N ILE A 45 17.53 0.34 -11.36
CA ILE A 45 17.14 0.63 -9.99
C ILE A 45 16.18 -0.45 -9.46
N SER A 46 16.37 -0.85 -8.21
CA SER A 46 15.46 -1.77 -7.52
C SER A 46 14.11 -1.13 -7.23
N ASP A 47 13.09 -1.94 -7.02
CA ASP A 47 11.75 -1.54 -6.58
C ASP A 47 11.77 -0.55 -5.40
N SER A 48 12.45 -0.90 -4.30
CA SER A 48 12.51 -0.06 -3.09
C SER A 48 13.17 1.30 -3.36
N LEU A 49 14.20 1.33 -4.21
CA LEU A 49 14.87 2.56 -4.63
C LEU A 49 13.96 3.42 -5.50
N LEU A 50 13.25 2.83 -6.47
CA LEU A 50 12.25 3.54 -7.27
C LEU A 50 11.18 4.18 -6.36
N THR A 51 10.60 3.40 -5.45
CA THR A 51 9.59 3.89 -4.50
C THR A 51 10.14 5.05 -3.66
N PHE A 52 11.38 4.96 -3.19
CA PHE A 52 12.01 6.07 -2.46
C PHE A 52 12.17 7.32 -3.31
N GLN A 53 12.62 7.20 -4.56
CA GLN A 53 12.74 8.34 -5.49
C GLN A 53 11.38 8.97 -5.79
N LEU A 54 10.32 8.17 -5.95
CA LEU A 54 8.95 8.68 -6.09
C LEU A 54 8.50 9.47 -4.86
N VAL A 55 8.75 8.95 -3.65
CA VAL A 55 8.45 9.65 -2.39
C VAL A 55 9.14 11.02 -2.33
N LEU A 56 10.43 11.08 -2.69
CA LEU A 56 11.16 12.35 -2.73
C LEU A 56 10.57 13.31 -3.77
N LEU A 57 10.35 12.83 -5.00
CA LEU A 57 9.83 13.64 -6.11
C LEU A 57 8.50 14.30 -5.75
N TYR A 58 7.54 13.52 -5.27
CA TYR A 58 6.21 14.04 -4.89
C TYR A 58 6.26 14.93 -3.66
N LEU A 59 7.02 14.58 -2.61
CA LEU A 59 7.08 15.42 -1.40
C LEU A 59 7.78 16.76 -1.65
N GLU A 60 8.86 16.78 -2.41
CA GLU A 60 9.54 18.02 -2.80
C GLU A 60 8.60 18.92 -3.61
N ARG A 61 7.80 18.31 -4.49
CA ARG A 61 6.80 19.03 -5.29
C ARG A 61 5.65 19.60 -4.45
N ARG A 62 5.05 18.79 -3.58
CA ARG A 62 3.81 19.11 -2.85
C ARG A 62 4.06 19.92 -1.57
N VAL A 63 5.15 19.66 -0.86
CA VAL A 63 5.43 20.30 0.46
C VAL A 63 6.33 21.53 0.33
N LYS A 64 7.12 21.66 -0.74
CA LYS A 64 8.00 22.79 -1.14
C LYS A 64 9.04 23.25 -0.11
N ARG A 65 8.62 23.74 1.07
CA ARG A 65 9.51 24.37 2.06
C ARG A 65 10.17 23.37 3.00
N HIS A 66 9.42 22.39 3.52
CA HIS A 66 9.92 21.43 4.52
C HIS A 66 9.32 20.03 4.32
N PRO A 67 9.78 19.26 3.30
CA PRO A 67 9.33 17.88 3.10
C PRO A 67 9.69 16.95 4.27
N PHE A 68 10.62 17.37 5.13
CA PHE A 68 11.12 16.61 6.27
C PHE A 68 10.87 17.36 7.58
N LEU A 69 10.57 16.61 8.66
CA LEU A 69 10.46 17.17 10.00
C LEU A 69 11.85 17.48 10.56
N ARG A 70 12.02 18.66 11.15
CA ARG A 70 13.28 19.08 11.78
C ARG A 70 13.47 18.32 13.09
N MET A 71 14.46 17.43 13.15
CA MET A 71 14.80 16.65 14.34
C MET A 71 16.00 17.22 15.12
N GLY A 72 16.38 18.48 14.87
CA GLY A 72 17.51 19.14 15.55
C GLY A 72 18.89 18.65 15.12
N LYS A 73 18.97 17.71 14.17
CA LYS A 73 20.21 17.23 13.53
C LYS A 73 20.20 17.57 12.03
N PRO A 74 21.37 17.73 11.39
CA PRO A 74 21.47 17.78 9.93
C PRO A 74 20.80 16.55 9.31
N LEU A 75 20.13 16.73 8.18
CA LEU A 75 19.60 15.61 7.42
C LEU A 75 20.76 14.78 6.86
N PRO A 76 20.69 13.43 6.89
CA PRO A 76 21.63 12.58 6.18
C PRO A 76 21.63 12.88 4.68
N ASN A 77 22.64 12.37 3.99
CA ASN A 77 22.69 12.45 2.54
C ASN A 77 21.52 11.66 1.93
N ARG A 78 20.72 12.27 1.06
CA ARG A 78 19.59 11.60 0.41
C ARG A 78 20.00 10.49 -0.56
N ASN A 79 21.26 10.50 -1.01
CA ASN A 79 21.81 9.43 -1.84
C ASN A 79 22.17 8.19 -0.99
N GLU A 80 22.24 8.34 0.34
CA GLU A 80 22.40 7.28 1.33
C GLU A 80 21.01 6.91 1.85
N SER A 81 20.23 6.27 0.99
CA SER A 81 18.79 6.01 1.21
C SER A 81 18.51 5.19 2.49
N LYS A 82 19.40 4.28 2.89
CA LYS A 82 19.26 3.49 4.12
C LYS A 82 19.31 4.37 5.36
N GLU A 83 20.38 5.15 5.49
CA GLU A 83 20.63 6.09 6.59
C GLU A 83 19.56 7.19 6.62
N PHE A 84 19.16 7.67 5.45
CA PHE A 84 18.10 8.66 5.32
C PHE A 84 16.77 8.12 5.84
N LEU A 85 16.34 6.95 5.35
CA LEU A 85 15.07 6.36 5.74
C LEU A 85 15.03 5.95 7.20
N GLU A 86 16.15 5.59 7.82
CA GLU A 86 16.20 5.22 9.24
C GLU A 86 15.75 6.38 10.15
N VAL A 87 16.27 7.59 9.90
CA VAL A 87 16.16 8.71 10.86
C VAL A 87 15.21 9.81 10.43
N VAL A 88 14.99 10.00 9.13
CA VAL A 88 14.17 11.11 8.63
C VAL A 88 12.70 10.86 8.95
N ARG A 89 11.91 11.91 9.09
CA ARG A 89 10.45 11.83 9.15
C ARG A 89 9.90 12.76 8.10
N PHE A 90 8.93 12.27 7.33
CA PHE A 90 8.35 13.04 6.23
C PHE A 90 7.15 13.83 6.72
N TYR A 91 7.03 15.08 6.29
CA TYR A 91 5.91 15.92 6.66
C TYR A 91 4.61 15.38 6.06
N GLY A 92 3.58 15.20 6.89
CA GLY A 92 2.25 14.82 6.44
C GLY A 92 2.10 13.36 6.00
N MET A 93 3.14 12.55 6.15
CA MET A 93 3.12 11.10 5.93
C MET A 93 3.25 10.35 7.26
N PRO A 94 2.37 9.37 7.55
CA PRO A 94 2.53 8.48 8.71
C PRO A 94 3.88 7.75 8.73
N ASP A 95 4.42 7.51 9.92
CA ASP A 95 5.73 6.84 10.07
C ASP A 95 5.71 5.38 9.58
N THR A 96 4.53 4.78 9.51
CA THR A 96 4.31 3.41 8.99
C THR A 96 4.87 3.26 7.58
N VAL A 97 4.67 4.26 6.71
CA VAL A 97 5.13 4.20 5.32
C VAL A 97 6.64 4.29 5.24
N ARG A 98 7.26 5.26 5.93
CA ARG A 98 8.72 5.35 5.99
C ARG A 98 9.32 4.07 6.54
N PHE A 99 8.76 3.53 7.63
CA PHE A 99 9.29 2.33 8.27
C PHE A 99 9.21 1.13 7.33
N ALA A 100 8.09 0.94 6.62
CA ALA A 100 7.97 -0.11 5.60
C ALA A 100 9.00 0.06 4.50
N LEU A 101 9.15 1.27 3.97
CA LEU A 101 10.13 1.58 2.93
C LEU A 101 11.57 1.35 3.42
N TRP A 102 11.88 1.70 4.67
CA TRP A 102 13.18 1.43 5.28
C TRP A 102 13.48 -0.06 5.36
N LYS A 103 12.54 -0.85 5.92
CA LYS A 103 12.70 -2.31 6.06
C LYS A 103 12.77 -3.03 4.73
N TRP A 104 12.02 -2.56 3.74
CA TRP A 104 12.14 -3.04 2.36
C TRP A 104 13.52 -2.73 1.78
N HIS A 105 14.02 -1.52 1.98
CA HIS A 105 15.29 -1.08 1.39
C HIS A 105 16.54 -1.76 1.98
N ILE A 106 16.41 -2.42 3.14
CA ILE A 106 17.45 -3.24 3.75
C ILE A 106 17.15 -4.74 3.64
N ASP A 107 16.23 -5.12 2.76
CA ASP A 107 15.85 -6.51 2.44
C ASP A 107 15.32 -7.31 3.65
N GLU A 108 14.82 -6.62 4.68
CA GLU A 108 14.20 -7.27 5.84
C GLU A 108 12.73 -7.66 5.58
N TRP A 109 12.00 -6.86 4.78
CA TRP A 109 10.59 -7.09 4.44
C TRP A 109 10.43 -7.34 2.94
N ASP A 110 9.81 -8.47 2.57
CA ASP A 110 9.53 -8.84 1.17
C ASP A 110 8.33 -8.04 0.65
N ILE A 111 8.61 -6.83 0.18
CA ILE A 111 7.67 -6.00 -0.57
C ILE A 111 8.07 -6.04 -2.04
N ARG A 112 7.10 -6.12 -2.94
CA ARG A 112 7.34 -6.18 -4.40
C ARG A 112 6.58 -5.08 -5.10
N LEU A 113 7.25 -4.32 -5.96
CA LEU A 113 6.59 -3.27 -6.73
C LEU A 113 5.92 -3.87 -7.95
N ILE A 114 4.65 -3.58 -8.15
CA ILE A 114 3.90 -3.95 -9.35
C ILE A 114 3.29 -2.70 -10.00
N ASN A 115 3.03 -2.79 -11.30
CA ASN A 115 2.51 -1.69 -12.12
C ASN A 115 1.08 -1.94 -12.63
N TYR A 116 0.35 -2.83 -11.98
CA TYR A 116 -1.05 -3.13 -12.24
C TYR A 116 -1.77 -3.33 -10.90
N ASN A 117 -3.09 -3.13 -10.89
CA ASN A 117 -3.88 -3.35 -9.67
C ASN A 117 -4.10 -4.86 -9.49
N PRO A 118 -3.60 -5.47 -8.41
CA PRO A 118 -3.78 -6.90 -8.18
C PRO A 118 -5.24 -7.19 -7.81
N SER A 119 -5.73 -8.36 -8.20
CA SER A 119 -7.04 -8.82 -7.70
C SER A 119 -6.96 -9.16 -6.21
N SER A 120 -8.11 -9.22 -5.52
CA SER A 120 -8.17 -9.67 -4.13
C SER A 120 -7.56 -11.07 -3.95
N LEU A 121 -7.78 -11.98 -4.91
CA LEU A 121 -7.22 -13.33 -4.91
C LEU A 121 -5.69 -13.33 -5.09
N GLU A 122 -5.17 -12.45 -5.92
CA GLU A 122 -3.72 -12.31 -6.11
C GLU A 122 -3.03 -11.70 -4.88
N MET A 123 -3.69 -10.74 -4.22
CA MET A 123 -3.25 -10.21 -2.94
C MET A 123 -3.33 -11.28 -1.84
N LEU A 124 -4.34 -12.16 -1.86
CA LEU A 124 -4.43 -13.30 -0.95
C LEU A 124 -3.26 -14.28 -1.17
N GLU A 125 -2.96 -14.61 -2.42
CA GLU A 125 -1.85 -15.50 -2.79
C GLU A 125 -0.51 -14.93 -2.28
N SER A 126 -0.20 -13.68 -2.59
CA SER A 126 1.05 -13.04 -2.14
C SER A 126 1.23 -13.08 -0.62
N GLN A 127 0.18 -12.76 0.13
CA GLN A 127 0.19 -12.80 1.58
C GLN A 127 0.34 -14.22 2.13
N SER A 128 -0.28 -15.21 1.49
CA SER A 128 -0.10 -16.61 1.86
C SER A 128 1.36 -17.06 1.70
N LEU A 129 2.07 -16.49 0.73
CA LEU A 129 3.49 -16.74 0.49
C LEU A 129 4.40 -15.90 1.40
N GLY A 130 3.86 -14.91 2.09
CA GLY A 130 4.57 -14.09 3.08
C GLY A 130 5.18 -12.82 2.52
N TYR A 131 4.68 -12.32 1.39
CA TYR A 131 5.09 -11.05 0.82
C TYR A 131 3.90 -10.13 0.55
N ARG A 132 4.17 -8.86 0.27
CA ARG A 132 3.14 -7.86 -0.06
C ARG A 132 3.48 -7.08 -1.31
N TYR A 133 2.45 -6.65 -2.02
CA TYR A 133 2.63 -5.71 -3.12
C TYR A 133 2.63 -4.27 -2.64
N SER A 134 3.38 -3.45 -3.38
CA SER A 134 3.21 -2.01 -3.46
C SER A 134 2.92 -1.67 -4.92
N THR A 135 1.91 -0.83 -5.18
CA THR A 135 1.43 -0.59 -6.54
C THR A 135 1.74 0.82 -7.01
N ILE A 136 2.29 0.93 -8.22
CA ILE A 136 2.38 2.20 -8.94
C ILE A 136 1.54 2.14 -10.22
N SER A 137 0.46 2.92 -10.27
CA SER A 137 -0.24 3.15 -11.53
C SER A 137 0.49 4.20 -12.34
N TRP A 138 1.34 3.77 -13.27
CA TRP A 138 2.10 4.68 -14.14
C TRP A 138 1.18 5.53 -15.02
N ASP A 139 0.10 4.95 -15.54
CA ASP A 139 -0.83 5.65 -16.40
C ASP A 139 -1.53 6.80 -15.65
N ASP A 140 -1.96 6.55 -14.41
CA ASP A 140 -2.56 7.58 -13.55
C ASP A 140 -1.52 8.62 -13.10
N ALA A 141 -0.30 8.19 -12.77
CA ALA A 141 0.78 9.08 -12.38
C ALA A 141 1.19 10.05 -13.51
N ILE A 142 1.28 9.55 -14.75
CA ILE A 142 1.71 10.31 -15.92
C ILE A 142 0.57 11.19 -16.47
N SER A 143 -0.67 10.71 -16.46
CA SER A 143 -1.80 11.49 -16.95
C SER A 143 -2.36 12.48 -15.91
N GLY A 144 -2.06 12.25 -14.62
CA GLY A 144 -2.60 13.02 -13.51
C GLY A 144 -4.07 12.69 -13.24
N SER A 145 -4.45 11.42 -13.32
CA SER A 145 -5.79 10.92 -12.97
C SER A 145 -5.82 10.21 -11.61
N LEU A 146 -7.03 9.91 -11.15
CA LEU A 146 -7.27 9.15 -9.93
C LEU A 146 -7.33 7.65 -10.23
N VAL A 147 -6.56 6.87 -9.49
CA VAL A 147 -6.66 5.41 -9.41
C VAL A 147 -8.04 5.05 -8.87
N GLU A 148 -8.81 4.29 -9.65
CA GLU A 148 -10.19 3.89 -9.38
C GLU A 148 -11.16 5.06 -9.08
N GLY A 149 -10.82 6.29 -9.48
CA GLY A 149 -11.59 7.48 -9.11
C GLY A 149 -11.52 7.85 -7.62
N LYS A 150 -10.55 7.31 -6.86
CA LYS A 150 -10.48 7.44 -5.40
C LYS A 150 -9.28 8.22 -4.90
N ARG A 151 -8.10 7.88 -5.42
CA ARG A 151 -6.79 8.30 -4.90
C ARG A 151 -5.89 8.69 -6.05
N ASP A 152 -4.99 9.64 -5.84
CA ASP A 152 -3.91 9.85 -6.79
C ASP A 152 -2.90 8.69 -6.72
N ALA A 153 -2.12 8.49 -7.79
CA ALA A 153 -1.18 7.38 -7.90
C ALA A 153 -0.11 7.36 -6.79
N PHE A 154 0.31 8.54 -6.30
CA PHE A 154 1.26 8.62 -5.20
C PHE A 154 0.61 8.18 -3.89
N GLU A 155 -0.59 8.65 -3.58
CA GLU A 155 -1.31 8.20 -2.39
C GLU A 155 -1.59 6.69 -2.43
N HIS A 156 -1.93 6.14 -3.60
CA HIS A 156 -2.14 4.70 -3.77
C HIS A 156 -0.89 3.89 -3.40
N LEU A 157 0.28 4.30 -3.90
CA LEU A 157 1.58 3.70 -3.53
C LEU A 157 1.83 3.77 -2.01
N LEU A 158 1.58 4.92 -1.38
CA LEU A 158 1.76 5.10 0.06
C LEU A 158 0.80 4.26 0.90
N HIS A 159 -0.43 4.07 0.40
CA HIS A 159 -1.42 3.24 1.04
C HIS A 159 -0.97 1.79 1.13
N ASP A 160 -0.45 1.24 0.03
CA ASP A 160 0.06 -0.13 0.01
C ASP A 160 1.26 -0.31 0.95
N LEU A 161 2.15 0.68 1.03
CA LEU A 161 3.25 0.67 2.01
C LEU A 161 2.74 0.68 3.46
N ALA A 162 1.67 1.43 3.74
CA ALA A 162 1.05 1.41 5.06
C ALA A 162 0.44 0.03 5.38
N HIS A 163 -0.12 -0.64 4.39
CA HIS A 163 -0.61 -2.02 4.56
C HIS A 163 0.52 -3.03 4.72
N ALA A 164 1.61 -2.90 3.96
CA ALA A 164 2.81 -3.71 4.13
C ALA A 164 3.37 -3.57 5.56
N TYR A 165 3.39 -2.35 6.12
CA TYR A 165 3.73 -2.16 7.53
C TYR A 165 2.84 -2.98 8.48
N MET A 166 1.53 -2.96 8.27
CA MET A 166 0.59 -3.70 9.11
C MET A 166 0.75 -5.22 8.97
N PHE A 167 1.16 -5.70 7.79
CA PHE A 167 1.43 -7.11 7.55
C PHE A 167 2.69 -7.59 8.28
N PHE A 168 3.80 -6.86 8.18
CA PHE A 168 5.10 -7.30 8.72
C PHE A 168 5.36 -6.88 10.18
N ARG A 169 4.57 -5.97 10.76
CA ARG A 169 4.82 -5.50 12.13
C ARG A 169 4.69 -6.63 13.15
N LYS A 170 5.67 -6.72 14.05
CA LYS A 170 5.83 -7.83 15.00
C LYS A 170 4.62 -8.01 15.93
N ASP A 171 4.01 -6.93 16.37
CA ASP A 171 2.87 -6.96 17.29
C ASP A 171 1.57 -7.43 16.64
N TYR A 172 1.52 -7.53 15.31
CA TYR A 172 0.40 -8.13 14.59
C TYR A 172 0.64 -9.61 14.25
N ASP A 173 1.71 -10.21 14.75
CA ASP A 173 2.04 -11.63 14.51
C ASP A 173 2.06 -11.97 13.02
N PHE A 174 3.12 -11.55 12.33
CA PHE A 174 3.33 -11.80 10.90
C PHE A 174 3.14 -13.27 10.52
N GLU A 175 3.70 -14.21 11.29
CA GLU A 175 3.58 -15.64 11.01
C GLU A 175 2.13 -16.12 11.16
N GLY A 176 1.42 -15.66 12.20
CA GLY A 176 0.00 -15.97 12.35
C GLY A 176 -0.87 -15.38 11.23
N GLN A 177 -0.55 -14.17 10.75
CA GLN A 177 -1.24 -13.57 9.60
C GLN A 177 -1.01 -14.39 8.33
N LYS A 178 0.24 -14.76 8.07
CA LYS A 178 0.61 -15.61 6.94
C LYS A 178 -0.14 -16.94 6.96
N GLN A 179 -0.19 -17.61 8.11
CA GLN A 179 -0.95 -18.86 8.27
C GLN A 179 -2.45 -18.68 8.04
N PHE A 180 -3.03 -17.57 8.52
CA PHE A 180 -4.42 -17.23 8.25
C PHE A 180 -4.68 -17.09 6.73
N PHE A 181 -3.85 -16.32 6.02
CA PHE A 181 -4.00 -16.14 4.58
C PHE A 181 -3.72 -17.43 3.78
N GLN A 182 -2.79 -18.28 4.22
CA GLN A 182 -2.58 -19.61 3.65
C GLN A 182 -3.82 -20.48 3.74
N LYS A 183 -4.46 -20.52 4.93
CA LYS A 183 -5.72 -21.25 5.11
C LYS A 183 -6.80 -20.70 4.18
N MET A 184 -6.99 -19.38 4.16
CA MET A 184 -7.98 -18.71 3.31
C MET A 184 -7.74 -18.97 1.82
N TYR A 185 -6.49 -18.96 1.35
CA TYR A 185 -6.14 -19.24 -0.04
C TYR A 185 -6.47 -20.70 -0.40
N PHE A 186 -6.10 -21.65 0.46
CA PHE A 186 -6.42 -23.07 0.25
C PHE A 186 -7.92 -23.35 0.25
N GLU A 187 -8.68 -22.64 1.09
CA GLU A 187 -10.13 -22.78 1.21
C GLU A 187 -10.91 -21.94 0.18
N TYR A 188 -10.27 -21.02 -0.55
CA TYR A 188 -10.93 -20.11 -1.50
C TYR A 188 -11.89 -20.81 -2.48
N PRO A 189 -11.54 -21.96 -3.11
CA PRO A 189 -12.44 -22.67 -4.02
C PRO A 189 -13.77 -23.07 -3.39
N GLN A 190 -13.81 -23.28 -2.07
CA GLN A 190 -15.03 -23.65 -1.34
C GLN A 190 -16.03 -22.49 -1.26
N TYR A 191 -15.57 -21.25 -1.46
CA TYR A 191 -16.38 -20.05 -1.33
C TYR A 191 -16.79 -19.44 -2.66
N GLU A 192 -16.29 -19.92 -3.80
CA GLU A 192 -16.55 -19.34 -5.13
C GLU A 192 -18.05 -19.18 -5.42
N SER A 193 -18.84 -20.23 -5.17
CA SER A 193 -20.30 -20.16 -5.36
C SER A 193 -20.97 -19.08 -4.49
N ALA A 194 -20.53 -18.93 -3.24
CA ALA A 194 -21.05 -17.89 -2.35
C ALA A 194 -20.60 -16.49 -2.79
N LEU A 195 -19.36 -16.37 -3.28
CA LEU A 195 -18.82 -15.12 -3.83
C LEU A 195 -19.60 -14.70 -5.07
N GLU A 196 -20.02 -15.62 -5.94
CA GLU A 196 -20.85 -15.35 -7.12
C GLU A 196 -22.28 -14.93 -6.79
N THR A 197 -22.89 -15.58 -5.80
CA THR A 197 -24.32 -15.42 -5.52
C THR A 197 -24.63 -14.36 -4.46
N ASN A 198 -23.64 -13.93 -3.67
CA ASN A 198 -23.83 -12.96 -2.59
C ASN A 198 -22.84 -11.77 -2.71
N PRO A 199 -23.25 -10.66 -3.35
CA PRO A 199 -22.39 -9.48 -3.54
C PRO A 199 -21.93 -8.81 -2.24
N ILE A 200 -22.74 -8.87 -1.17
CA ILE A 200 -22.39 -8.31 0.13
C ILE A 200 -21.27 -9.14 0.77
N PHE A 201 -21.40 -10.46 0.72
CA PHE A 201 -20.35 -11.37 1.19
C PHE A 201 -19.08 -11.19 0.37
N ARG A 202 -19.15 -11.15 -0.97
CA ARG A 202 -18.01 -10.88 -1.84
C ARG A 202 -17.25 -9.62 -1.43
N THR A 203 -17.96 -8.50 -1.28
CA THR A 203 -17.33 -7.22 -0.90
C THR A 203 -16.56 -7.31 0.43
N LYS A 204 -17.15 -7.97 1.43
CA LYS A 204 -16.51 -8.14 2.75
C LYS A 204 -15.37 -9.15 2.71
N PHE A 205 -15.51 -10.21 1.93
CA PHE A 205 -14.48 -11.21 1.70
C PHE A 205 -13.26 -10.60 1.01
N ASP A 206 -13.49 -9.87 -0.08
CA ASP A 206 -12.46 -9.13 -0.81
C ASP A 206 -11.68 -8.22 0.13
N TYR A 207 -12.39 -7.40 0.93
CA TYR A 207 -11.76 -6.55 1.95
C TYR A 207 -10.91 -7.34 2.96
N CYS A 208 -11.40 -8.50 3.42
CA CYS A 208 -10.68 -9.35 4.36
C CYS A 208 -9.35 -9.86 3.78
N ILE A 209 -9.33 -10.19 2.48
CA ILE A 209 -8.19 -10.83 1.85
C ILE A 209 -7.23 -9.85 1.15
N SER A 210 -7.63 -8.60 0.91
CA SER A 210 -6.77 -7.59 0.28
C SER A 210 -6.22 -6.54 1.27
N ASP A 211 -7.11 -5.86 1.99
CA ASP A 211 -6.78 -4.66 2.76
C ASP A 211 -6.65 -4.91 4.27
N MET A 212 -7.13 -6.06 4.76
CA MET A 212 -7.20 -6.31 6.20
C MET A 212 -5.92 -7.01 6.71
N ASN A 213 -4.91 -6.22 7.11
CA ASN A 213 -3.81 -6.72 7.95
C ASN A 213 -4.03 -6.35 9.39
N SER A 214 -4.11 -7.36 10.24
CA SER A 214 -4.36 -7.20 11.67
C SER A 214 -3.87 -8.44 12.41
N HIS A 215 -3.91 -8.39 13.74
CA HIS A 215 -3.64 -9.56 14.56
C HIS A 215 -4.55 -10.75 14.15
N PRO A 216 -4.06 -12.01 14.08
CA PRO A 216 -4.81 -13.17 13.60
C PRO A 216 -6.15 -13.41 14.29
N ALA A 217 -6.22 -13.08 15.58
CA ALA A 217 -7.47 -13.13 16.34
C ALA A 217 -8.55 -12.19 15.76
N HIS A 218 -8.16 -10.99 15.31
CA HIS A 218 -9.08 -10.04 14.69
C HIS A 218 -9.48 -10.48 13.28
N LEU A 219 -8.53 -11.00 12.49
CA LEU A 219 -8.81 -11.59 11.17
C LEU A 219 -9.83 -12.74 11.28
N SER A 220 -9.59 -13.66 12.21
CA SER A 220 -10.48 -14.80 12.47
C SER A 220 -11.86 -14.34 12.96
N ALA A 221 -11.92 -13.32 13.83
CA ALA A 221 -13.19 -12.77 14.31
C ALA A 221 -13.99 -12.13 13.18
N TYR A 222 -13.35 -11.33 12.33
CA TYR A 222 -13.99 -10.71 11.17
C TYR A 222 -14.46 -11.78 10.17
N TRP A 223 -13.60 -12.74 9.85
CA TRP A 223 -13.92 -13.84 8.95
C TRP A 223 -15.14 -14.63 9.42
N ASN A 224 -15.17 -15.03 10.69
CA ASN A 224 -16.29 -15.75 11.28
C ASN A 224 -17.58 -14.93 11.29
N ALA A 225 -17.49 -13.61 11.51
CA ALA A 225 -18.65 -12.73 11.46
C ALA A 225 -19.25 -12.70 10.06
N ILE A 226 -18.44 -12.50 9.01
CA ILE A 226 -18.96 -12.38 7.64
C ILE A 226 -19.49 -13.72 7.09
N ARG A 227 -18.90 -14.86 7.49
CA ARG A 227 -19.45 -16.19 7.19
C ARG A 227 -20.83 -16.38 7.81
N ARG A 228 -20.97 -16.05 9.09
CA ARG A 228 -22.23 -16.19 9.82
C ARG A 228 -23.33 -15.34 9.21
N GLU A 229 -23.02 -14.08 8.88
CA GLU A 229 -23.95 -13.18 8.19
C GLU A 229 -24.40 -13.72 6.83
N ALA A 230 -23.50 -14.41 6.11
CA ALA A 230 -23.79 -15.04 4.82
C ALA A 230 -24.47 -16.42 4.93
N GLY A 231 -24.72 -16.93 6.14
CA GLY A 231 -25.29 -18.26 6.36
C GLY A 231 -24.33 -19.42 6.06
N ILE A 232 -23.02 -19.14 5.95
CA ILE A 232 -21.98 -20.15 5.73
C ILE A 232 -21.64 -20.79 7.09
N PRO A 233 -21.67 -22.13 7.22
CA PRO A 233 -21.34 -22.79 8.48
C PRO A 233 -19.97 -22.36 8.98
N THR A 234 -19.84 -22.01 10.26
CA THR A 234 -18.54 -21.83 10.92
C THR A 234 -18.21 -23.13 11.64
N GLU A 235 -16.96 -23.59 11.56
CA GLU A 235 -16.51 -24.69 12.44
C GLU A 235 -16.79 -24.28 13.88
N THR A 236 -17.67 -25.02 14.55
CA THR A 236 -17.89 -24.87 15.99
C THR A 236 -16.57 -25.19 16.67
N ASN A 237 -16.00 -24.21 17.38
CA ASN A 237 -14.83 -24.39 18.24
C ASN A 237 -14.95 -25.71 19.01
N GLY A 238 -14.06 -26.66 18.69
CA GLY A 238 -13.77 -27.81 19.54
C GLY A 238 -12.84 -27.40 20.68
#